data_AF-A0A2S9F9G6-F1
#
_entry.id   AF-A0A2S9F9G6-F1
#
_cell.length_a   1.000
_cell.length_b   1.000
_cell.length_c   1.000
_cell.angle_alpha   90.00
_cell.angle_beta   90.00
_cell.angle_gamma   90.00
#
_symmetry.space_group_name_H-M   'P 1'
#
loop_
_entity.id
_entity.type
_entity.pdbx_description
1 polymer ?
#
loop_
_entity_poly.entity_id
_entity_poly.type
_entity_poly.pdbx_seq_one_letter_code
_entity_poly.pdbx_strand_id
1 'polypeptide(L)' 'MDNRAEAREFLMTRRAKITPQQAGLPVFGNRRVPGLRRGEVASLAGVSIEYYSKLERGGLAGVSAS' A
#
# COMPACT_ATOMS: atom_id res chain seq x y z
N MET A 1 15.19 6.82 15.52
CA MET A 1 14.46 6.50 14.28
C MET A 1 13.24 5.72 14.68
N ASP A 2 12.06 6.23 14.34
CA ASP A 2 10.81 5.50 14.59
C ASP A 2 10.49 4.71 13.32
N ASN A 3 11.01 3.49 13.26
CA ASN A 3 10.86 2.59 12.12
C ASN A 3 9.39 2.38 11.73
N ARG A 4 8.47 2.53 12.68
CA ARG A 4 7.04 2.44 12.45
C ARG A 4 6.51 3.63 11.65
N ALA A 5 6.92 4.84 12.02
CA ALA A 5 6.55 6.07 11.32
C ALA A 5 7.20 6.11 9.92
N GLU A 6 8.47 5.74 9.82
CA GLU A 6 9.23 5.70 8.56
C GLU A 6 8.64 4.68 7.58
N ALA A 7 8.33 3.46 8.03
CA ALA A 7 7.69 2.46 7.19
C ALA A 7 6.29 2.88 6.73
N ARG A 8 5.51 3.51 7.62
CA ARG A 8 4.20 4.08 7.26
C ARG A 8 4.34 5.12 6.15
N GLU A 9 5.22 6.09 6.33
CA GLU A 9 5.45 7.16 5.36
C GLU A 9 5.96 6.61 4.02
N PHE A 10 6.89 5.67 4.07
CA PHE A 10 7.40 4.98 2.89
C PHE A 10 6.29 4.28 2.11
N LEU A 11 5.47 3.46 2.78
CA LEU A 11 4.38 2.71 2.15
C LEU A 11 3.31 3.65 1.56
N MET A 12 2.92 4.68 2.30
CA MET A 12 1.96 5.69 1.82
C MET A 12 2.50 6.41 0.57
N THR A 13 3.77 6.82 0.61
CA THR A 13 4.40 7.56 -0.50
C THR A 13 4.57 6.70 -1.74
N ARG A 14 5.00 5.45 -1.59
CA ARG A 14 5.14 4.50 -2.73
C ARG A 14 3.78 4.20 -3.36
N ARG A 15 2.74 3.99 -2.54
CA ARG A 15 1.38 3.77 -3.03
C ARG A 15 0.84 4.97 -3.81
N ALA A 16 1.11 6.19 -3.35
CA ALA A 16 0.66 7.41 -4.01
C ALA A 16 1.37 7.69 -5.34
N LYS A 17 2.63 7.24 -5.51
CA LYS A 17 3.46 7.49 -6.70
C LYS A 17 3.14 6.56 -7.88
N ILE A 18 2.59 5.38 -7.64
CA ILE A 18 2.31 4.39 -8.68
C ILE A 18 0.85 4.57 -9.13
N THR A 19 0.64 4.78 -10.43
CA THR A 19 -0.71 4.81 -11.00
C THR A 19 -1.22 3.39 -11.26
N PRO A 20 -2.54 3.17 -11.28
CA PRO A 20 -3.12 1.87 -11.65
C PRO A 20 -2.62 1.37 -13.00
N GLN A 21 -2.52 2.27 -13.99
CA GLN A 21 -2.05 1.93 -15.33
C GLN A 21 -0.61 1.45 -15.33
N GLN A 22 0.27 2.08 -14.55
CA GLN A 22 1.66 1.60 -14.38
C GLN A 22 1.73 0.20 -13.75
N ALA A 23 0.74 -0.15 -12.95
CA ALA A 23 0.60 -1.49 -12.36
C ALA A 23 -0.20 -2.48 -13.23
N GLY A 24 -0.55 -2.09 -14.47
CA GLY A 24 -1.36 -2.93 -15.36
C GLY A 24 -2.81 -3.10 -14.92
N LEU A 25 -3.30 -2.25 -14.01
CA LEU A 25 -4.66 -2.29 -13.52
C LEU A 25 -5.57 -1.36 -14.35
N PRO A 26 -6.78 -1.83 -14.71
CA PRO A 26 -7.78 -0.96 -15.31
C PRO A 26 -8.25 0.12 -14.33
N VAL A 27 -8.58 1.29 -14.85
CA VAL A 27 -9.13 2.39 -14.04
C VAL A 27 -10.64 2.44 -14.20
N PHE A 28 -11.35 2.32 -13.07
CA PHE A 28 -12.81 2.38 -13.02
C PHE A 28 -13.31 3.51 -12.11
N GLY A 29 -14.26 4.29 -12.63
CA GLY A 29 -14.98 5.34 -11.89
C GLY A 29 -14.10 6.48 -11.36
N ASN A 30 -14.66 7.29 -10.46
CA ASN A 30 -13.93 8.38 -9.82
C ASN A 30 -13.00 7.87 -8.70
N ARG A 31 -11.79 8.42 -8.66
CA ARG A 31 -10.75 8.05 -7.69
C ARG A 31 -10.48 9.21 -6.73
N ARG A 32 -10.41 8.89 -5.43
CA ARG A 32 -10.10 9.85 -4.34
C ARG A 32 -8.64 9.90 -3.93
N VAL A 33 -7.81 9.02 -4.50
CA VAL A 33 -6.37 8.91 -4.22
C VAL A 33 -5.58 9.09 -5.52
N PRO A 34 -4.38 9.72 -5.50
CA PRO A 34 -3.63 9.98 -6.72
C PRO A 34 -3.03 8.70 -7.35
N GLY A 35 -2.67 7.71 -6.53
CA GLY A 35 -2.07 6.45 -6.95
C GLY A 35 -2.96 5.24 -6.67
N LEU A 36 -2.35 4.12 -6.31
CA LEU A 36 -3.05 2.88 -6.00
C LEU A 36 -3.93 2.98 -4.74
N ARG A 37 -5.07 2.29 -4.75
CA ARG A 37 -5.91 2.05 -3.56
C ARG A 37 -5.26 0.94 -2.73
N ARG A 38 -5.56 0.90 -1.43
CA ARG A 38 -5.07 -0.17 -0.54
C ARG A 38 -5.41 -1.57 -1.05
N GLY A 39 -6.65 -1.77 -1.53
CA GLY A 39 -7.08 -3.04 -2.10
C GLY A 39 -6.34 -3.43 -3.37
N GLU A 40 -5.95 -2.45 -4.19
CA GLU A 40 -5.16 -2.71 -5.40
C GLU A 40 -3.75 -3.16 -5.05
N VAL A 41 -3.09 -2.48 -4.09
CA VAL A 41 -1.77 -2.91 -3.61
C VAL A 41 -1.84 -4.28 -2.96
N ALA A 42 -2.86 -4.53 -2.14
CA ALA A 42 -3.06 -5.82 -1.47
C ALA A 42 -3.22 -6.96 -2.50
N SER A 43 -4.03 -6.75 -3.54
CA SER A 43 -4.20 -7.70 -4.65
C SER A 43 -2.88 -7.97 -5.38
N LEU A 44 -2.15 -6.91 -5.76
CA LEU A 44 -0.85 -7.03 -6.43
C LEU A 44 0.21 -7.75 -5.59
N ALA A 45 0.16 -7.58 -4.26
CA ALA A 45 1.10 -8.19 -3.33
C ALA A 45 0.67 -9.58 -2.83
N GLY A 46 -0.52 -10.07 -3.23
CA GLY A 46 -1.03 -11.37 -2.77
C GLY A 46 -1.35 -11.43 -1.27
N VAL A 47 -1.75 -10.30 -0.67
CA VAL A 47 -2.09 -10.20 0.76
C VAL A 47 -3.51 -9.67 0.96
N SER A 48 -4.06 -9.86 2.15
CA SER A 48 -5.36 -9.26 2.47
C SER A 48 -5.27 -7.74 2.58
N ILE A 49 -6.37 -7.05 2.27
CA ILE A 49 -6.46 -5.59 2.40
C ILE A 49 -6.31 -5.16 3.86
N GLU A 50 -6.80 -5.98 4.80
CA GLU A 50 -6.64 -5.79 6.25
C GLU A 50 -5.17 -5.82 6.65
N TYR A 51 -4.41 -6.79 6.13
CA TYR A 51 -2.98 -6.93 6.39
C TYR A 51 -2.20 -5.72 5.85
N TYR A 52 -2.41 -5.34 4.58
CA TYR A 52 -1.77 -4.15 4.02
C TYR A 52 -2.15 -2.87 4.78
N SER A 53 -3.43 -2.72 5.17
CA SER A 53 -3.89 -1.57 5.95
C SER A 53 -3.26 -1.51 7.34
N LYS A 54 -2.99 -2.66 7.97
CA LYS A 54 -2.27 -2.74 9.24
C LYS A 54 -0.82 -2.31 9.07
N LEU A 55 -0.14 -2.80 8.03
CA LEU A 55 1.23 -2.41 7.68
C LEU A 55 1.34 -0.90 7.40
N GLU A 56 0.44 -0.34 6.59
CA GLU A 56 0.46 1.09 6.26
C GLU A 56 0.16 1.98 7.50
N ARG A 57 -0.51 1.46 8.53
CA ARG A 57 -0.68 2.14 9.84
C ARG A 57 0.50 1.90 10.80
N GLY A 58 1.59 1.31 10.32
CA GLY A 58 2.79 1.01 11.09
C GLY A 58 2.67 -0.25 11.97
N GLY A 59 1.64 -1.06 11.78
CA GLY A 59 1.52 -2.34 12.46
C GLY A 59 2.46 -3.38 11.85
N LEU A 60 3.77 -3.23 12.09
CA LEU A 60 4.83 -4.12 11.57
C LEU A 60 5.01 -5.41 12.38
N ALA A 61 4.23 -5.61 13.43
CA ALA A 61 4.29 -6.83 14.25
C ALA A 61 3.93 -8.06 13.40
N GLY A 62 4.93 -8.91 13.13
CA GLY A 62 4.80 -10.12 12.32
C GLY A 62 5.36 -10.03 10.89
N VAL A 63 6.00 -8.92 10.48
CA VAL A 63 6.73 -8.86 9.22
C VAL A 63 8.02 -9.66 9.35
N SER A 64 8.15 -10.74 8.56
CA SER A 64 9.39 -11.51 8.50
C SER A 64 10.47 -10.72 7.77
N ALA A 65 11.73 -10.81 8.23
CA ALA A 65 12.89 -10.18 7.60
C ALA A 65 13.46 -10.99 6.41
N SER A 66 12.67 -11.93 5.88
CA SER A 66 13.07 -12.91 4.87
C SER A 66 13.29 -12.30 3.50
#